data_AF-A0A819YJ31-F1
#
_entry.id   AF-A0A819YJ31-F1
#
_cell.length_a   1.000
_cell.length_b   1.000
_cell.length_c   1.000
_cell.angle_alpha   90.00
_cell.angle_beta   90.00
_cell.angle_gamma   90.00
#
_symmetry.space_group_name_H-M   'P 1'
#
loop_
_entity.id
_entity.type
_entity.pdbx_description
1 polymer ?
#
loop_
_entity_poly.entity_id
_entity_poly.type
_entity_poly.pdbx_seq_one_letter_code
_entity_poly.pdbx_strand_id
1 'polypeptide(L)' 'QILQISNEAKQRLEEVRPTTLGSASRIPGITPATIFSLLRALKRQSQTSIFNV' A
#
# COMPACT_ATOMS: atom_id res chain seq x y z
N GLN A 1 -11.09 -4.62 2.56
CA GLN A 1 -10.09 -5.51 3.19
C GLN A 1 -9.06 -4.61 3.85
N ILE A 2 -8.71 -4.92 5.09
CA ILE A 2 -7.69 -4.20 5.86
C ILE A 2 -6.31 -4.51 5.25
N LEU A 3 -5.48 -3.48 5.04
CA LEU A 3 -4.08 -3.62 4.65
C LEU A 3 -3.33 -4.35 5.78
N GLN A 4 -2.73 -5.51 5.47
CA GLN A 4 -1.91 -6.27 6.41
C GLN A 4 -0.50 -5.70 6.41
N ILE A 5 -0.27 -4.68 7.24
CA ILE A 5 1.03 -4.01 7.43
C ILE A 5 1.22 -3.73 8.93
N SER A 6 2.47 -3.59 9.38
CA SER A 6 2.75 -3.23 10.78
C SER A 6 2.32 -1.80 11.09
N ASN A 7 2.12 -1.49 12.37
CA ASN A 7 1.82 -0.12 12.83
C ASN A 7 2.94 0.86 12.46
N GLU A 8 4.20 0.42 12.56
CA GLU A 8 5.37 1.21 12.19
C GLU A 8 5.38 1.52 10.69
N ALA A 9 5.08 0.53 9.84
CA ALA A 9 4.95 0.75 8.41
C ALA A 9 3.79 1.70 8.08
N LYS A 10 2.65 1.54 8.75
CA LYS A 10 1.50 2.45 8.61
C LYS A 10 1.89 3.88 8.96
N GLN A 11 2.52 4.09 10.12
CA GLN A 11 2.96 5.40 10.58
C GLN A 11 3.93 6.04 9.57
N ARG A 12 4.95 5.30 9.11
CA ARG A 12 5.90 5.83 8.13
C ARG A 12 5.27 6.18 6.79
N LEU A 13 4.31 5.38 6.33
CA LEU A 13 3.56 5.68 5.10
C LEU A 13 2.67 6.92 5.28
N GLU A 14 2.09 7.13 6.46
CA GLU A 14 1.27 8.30 6.79
C GLU A 14 2.11 9.59 6.93
N GLU A 15 3.34 9.46 7.45
CA GLU A 15 4.31 10.55 7.58
C GLU A 15 4.87 10.98 6.23
N VAL A 16 5.37 10.03 5.42
CA VAL A 16 6.05 10.32 4.15
C VAL A 16 5.06 10.57 3.01
N ARG A 17 3.88 9.94 3.05
CA ARG A 17 2.84 9.99 2.00
C ARG A 17 3.39 9.77 0.58
N PRO A 18 4.07 8.63 0.31
CA PRO A 18 4.64 8.36 -0.99
C PRO A 18 3.55 8.31 -2.07
N THR A 19 3.78 8.97 -3.20
CA THR A 19 2.86 8.98 -4.35
C THR A 19 2.97 7.74 -5.24
N THR A 20 4.05 6.99 -5.09
CA THR A 20 4.30 5.76 -5.86
C THR A 20 4.78 4.62 -4.96
N LEU A 21 4.56 3.37 -5.39
CA LEU A 21 5.10 2.20 -4.72
C LEU A 21 6.64 2.18 -4.72
N GLY A 22 7.27 2.72 -5.77
CA GLY A 22 8.72 2.82 -5.87
C GLY A 22 9.32 3.84 -4.89
N SER A 23 8.60 4.92 -4.57
CA SER A 23 8.98 5.82 -3.47
C SER A 23 8.73 5.17 -2.11
N ALA A 24 7.62 4.43 -1.95
CA ALA A 24 7.31 3.73 -0.71
C ALA A 24 8.36 2.67 -0.35
N SER A 25 8.88 1.94 -1.34
CA SER A 25 9.89 0.89 -1.12
C SER A 25 11.25 1.42 -0.68
N ARG A 26 11.52 2.73 -0.84
CA ARG A 26 12.75 3.38 -0.39
C ARG A 26 12.64 3.94 1.03
N ILE A 27 11.47 3.93 1.64
CA ILE A 27 11.29 4.41 3.01
C ILE A 27 11.94 3.39 3.96
N PRO A 28 12.85 3.82 4.86
CA PRO A 28 13.47 2.93 5.84
C PRO A 28 12.43 2.17 6.68
N GLY A 29 12.65 0.87 6.86
CA GLY A 29 11.73 0.00 7.61
C GLY A 29 10.45 -0.39 6.87
N ILE A 30 10.30 -0.03 5.58
CA ILE A 30 9.30 -0.65 4.70
C ILE A 30 9.88 -1.95 4.13
N THR A 31 9.07 -3.01 4.16
CA THR A 31 9.47 -4.36 3.68
C THR A 31 8.80 -4.70 2.35
N PRO A 32 9.35 -5.68 1.59
CA PRO A 32 8.68 -6.18 0.39
C PRO A 32 7.24 -6.67 0.63
N ALA A 33 6.96 -7.27 1.79
CA ALA A 33 5.62 -7.71 2.17
C ALA A 33 4.63 -6.53 2.29
N THR A 34 5.08 -5.40 2.86
CA THR A 34 4.31 -4.15 2.92
C THR A 34 3.96 -3.66 1.51
N ILE A 35 4.94 -3.67 0.59
CA ILE A 35 4.72 -3.27 -0.80
C ILE A 35 3.72 -4.19 -1.50
N PHE A 36 3.82 -5.50 -1.29
CA PHE A 36 2.87 -6.46 -1.85
C PHE A 36 1.45 -6.23 -1.34
N SER A 37 1.29 -5.95 -0.05
CA SER A 37 0.00 -5.58 0.56
C SER A 37 -0.61 -4.33 -0.07
N LEU A 38 0.20 -3.29 -0.32
CA LEU A 38 -0.24 -2.07 -1.03
C LEU A 38 -0.68 -2.37 -2.46
N LEU A 39 0.12 -3.14 -3.20
CA LEU A 39 -0.17 -3.57 -4.57
C LEU A 39 -1.51 -4.33 -4.67
N ARG A 40 -1.75 -5.26 -3.75
CA ARG A 40 -3.00 -6.01 -3.68
C ARG A 40 -4.20 -5.10 -3.40
N ALA A 41 -4.04 -4.11 -2.53
CA ALA A 41 -5.11 -3.16 -2.22
C ALA A 41 -5.48 -2.32 -3.46
N LEU A 42 -4.48 -1.79 -4.16
CA LEU A 42 -4.67 -1.00 -5.38
C LEU A 42 -5.32 -1.81 -6.52
N LYS A 43 -4.87 -3.05 -6.74
CA LYS A 43 -5.48 -3.94 -7.75
C LYS A 43 -6.96 -4.23 -7.47
N ARG A 44 -7.35 -4.39 -6.21
CA ARG A 44 -8.76 -4.62 -5.83
C ARG A 44 -9.63 -3.39 -6.10
N GLN A 45 -9.13 -2.19 -5.84
CA GLN A 45 -9.86 -0.95 -6.15
C GLN A 45 -10.16 -0.83 -7.65
N SER A 46 -9.20 -1.21 -8.50
CA SER A 46 -9.40 -1.23 -9.96
C SER A 46 -10.47 -2.25 -10.39
N GLN A 47 -10.52 -3.44 -9.79
CA GLN A 47 -11.48 -4.48 -10.18
C GLN A 47 -12.92 -4.17 -9.72
N THR A 48 -13.10 -3.51 -8.57
CA THR A 48 -14.43 -3.13 -8.08
C THR A 48 -15.14 -2.14 -9.01
N SER A 49 -14.39 -1.36 -9.81
CA SER A 49 -14.96 -0.42 -10.79
C SER A 49 -15.71 -1.09 -11.95
N ILE A 50 -15.50 -2.39 -12.20
CA ILE A 50 -16.03 -3.06 -13.41
C ILE A 50 -17.42 -3.67 -13.17
N PHE A 51 -17.83 -3.88 -11.92
CA PHE A 51 -19.09 -4.56 -11.55
C PHE A 51 -20.20 -3.61 -11.06
N ASN A 52 -20.02 -2.30 -11.24
CA ASN A 52 -20.95 -1.28 -10.77
C ASN A 52 -21.69 -0.58 -11.94
N VAL A 53 -22.11 -1.39 -12.94
CA VAL A 53 -22.92 -0.97 -14.09
C VAL A 53 -24.21 -1.78 -14.12
#